data_AF-A0A7D5SAM3-F1
#
_entry.id   AF-A0A7D5SAM3-F1
#
_cell.length_a   1.000
_cell.length_b   1.000
_cell.length_c   1.000
_cell.angle_alpha   90.00
_cell.angle_beta   90.00
_cell.angle_gamma   90.00
#
_symmetry.space_group_name_H-M   'P 1'
#
loop_
_entity.id
_entity.type
_entity.pdbx_description
1 polymer ?
#
loop_
_entity_poly.entity_id
_entity_poly.type
_entity_poly.pdbx_seq_one_letter_code
_entity_poly.pdbx_strand_id
1 'polypeptide(L)' 'MGCKEILSKIKAEKYVFDQLGRASYSIVLNIAEGSAKTSHADRRNYFTTARGSTFECVAILDLLILE' A
#
# COMPACT_ATOMS: atom_id res chain seq x y z
N MET A 1 -14.00 4.63 13.74
CA MET A 1 -12.53 4.73 13.89
C MET A 1 -11.91 4.63 12.50
N GLY A 2 -11.24 5.69 12.02
CA GLY A 2 -10.60 5.69 10.70
C GLY A 2 -9.12 5.31 10.80
N CYS A 3 -8.47 4.94 9.68
CA CYS A 3 -7.06 4.55 9.66
C CYS A 3 -6.13 5.61 10.30
N LYS A 4 -6.43 6.89 10.08
CA LYS A 4 -5.68 8.01 10.66
C LYS A 4 -5.69 8.01 12.19
N GLU A 5 -6.79 7.59 12.78
CA GLU A 5 -6.96 7.50 14.24
C GLU A 5 -6.19 6.31 14.82
N ILE A 6 -6.12 5.17 14.10
CA ILE A 6 -5.30 4.01 14.47
C ILE A 6 -3.82 4.39 14.45
N LEU A 7 -3.36 4.97 13.33
CA LEU A 7 -1.95 5.32 13.15
C LEU A 7 -1.46 6.36 14.16
N SER A 8 -2.34 7.29 14.60
CA SER A 8 -1.99 8.28 15.63
C SER A 8 -1.69 7.68 17.01
N LYS A 9 -2.14 6.44 17.26
CA LYS A 9 -1.94 5.74 18.54
C LYS A 9 -0.71 4.83 18.53
N ILE A 10 -0.14 4.56 17.36
CA ILE A 10 1.03 3.68 17.19
C ILE A 10 2.30 4.52 17.29
N LYS A 11 3.29 4.03 18.04
CA LYS A 11 4.59 4.69 18.19
C LYS A 11 5.63 3.90 17.40
N ALA A 12 5.95 4.39 16.21
CA ALA A 12 6.94 3.77 15.33
C ALA A 12 7.85 4.83 14.70
N GLU A 13 8.96 4.39 14.11
CA GLU A 13 9.86 5.29 13.38
C GLU A 13 9.14 5.95 12.19
N LYS A 14 9.48 7.21 11.92
CA LYS A 14 8.93 7.96 10.78
C LYS A 14 9.09 7.21 9.46
N TYR A 15 10.18 6.47 9.31
CA TYR A 15 10.45 5.65 8.13
C TYR A 15 9.37 4.58 7.90
N VAL A 16 8.85 3.95 8.95
CA VAL A 16 7.81 2.91 8.82
C VAL A 16 6.50 3.51 8.30
N PHE A 17 6.11 4.68 8.81
CA PHE A 17 4.95 5.41 8.30
C PHE A 17 5.13 5.89 6.85
N ASP A 18 6.36 6.29 6.46
CA ASP A 18 6.66 6.65 5.07
C ASP A 18 6.51 5.44 4.13
N GLN A 19 7.03 4.27 4.52
CA GLN A 19 6.85 3.04 3.74
C GLN A 19 5.37 2.65 3.63
N LEU A 20 4.61 2.73 4.72
CA LEU A 20 3.17 2.46 4.70
C LEU A 20 2.43 3.40 3.75
N GLY A 21 2.76 4.69 3.80
CA GLY A 21 2.20 5.70 2.90
C GLY A 21 2.53 5.40 1.44
N ARG A 22 3.80 5.15 1.12
CA ARG A 22 4.25 4.84 -0.25
C ARG A 22 3.58 3.60 -0.83
N ALA A 23 3.52 2.51 -0.05
CA ALA A 23 2.82 1.29 -0.45
C ALA A 23 1.32 1.56 -0.68
N SER A 24 0.66 2.30 0.23
CA SER A 24 -0.75 2.66 0.09
C SER A 24 -1.04 3.49 -1.16
N TYR A 25 -0.20 4.48 -1.48
CA TYR A 25 -0.33 5.28 -2.71
C TYR A 25 -0.08 4.43 -3.96
N SER A 26 0.92 3.54 -3.92
CA SER A 26 1.22 2.62 -5.03
C SER A 26 0.01 1.77 -5.42
N ILE A 27 -0.79 1.28 -4.47
CA ILE A 27 -2.00 0.50 -4.74
C ILE A 27 -2.97 1.28 -5.63
N VAL A 28 -3.39 2.47 -5.19
CA VAL A 28 -4.41 3.26 -5.91
C VAL A 28 -3.90 3.79 -7.24
N LEU A 29 -2.62 4.18 -7.32
CA LEU A 29 -1.99 4.65 -8.55
C LEU A 29 -1.87 3.54 -9.59
N ASN A 30 -1.45 2.34 -9.19
CA ASN A 30 -1.38 1.20 -10.11
C ASN A 30 -2.76 0.71 -10.55
N ILE A 31 -3.78 0.79 -9.69
CA ILE A 31 -5.16 0.48 -10.10
C ILE A 31 -5.66 1.49 -11.15
N ALA A 32 -5.45 2.79 -10.92
CA ALA A 32 -5.84 3.84 -11.86
C ALA A 32 -5.13 3.67 -13.21
N GLU A 33 -3.81 3.52 -13.19
CA GLU A 33 -2.98 3.37 -14.39
C GLU A 33 -3.31 2.07 -15.14
N GLY A 34 -3.45 0.95 -14.42
CA GLY A 34 -3.82 -0.34 -15.00
C GLY A 34 -5.21 -0.32 -15.65
N SER A 35 -6.16 0.41 -15.07
CA SER A 35 -7.51 0.57 -15.63
C SER A 35 -7.52 1.36 -16.94
N ALA A 36 -6.54 2.23 -17.15
CA ALA A 36 -6.37 2.99 -18.39
C ALA A 36 -5.66 2.18 -19.50
N LYS A 37 -5.10 0.99 -19.21
CA LYS A 37 -4.40 0.18 -20.22
C LYS A 37 -5.38 -0.61 -21.10
N THR A 38 -5.09 -0.60 -22.40
CA THR A 38 -5.85 -1.35 -23.43
C THR A 38 -5.37 -2.80 -23.54
N SER A 39 -4.06 -3.02 -23.42
CA SER A 39 -3.43 -4.34 -23.42
C SER A 39 -3.76 -5.11 -22.15
N HIS A 40 -4.23 -6.35 -22.31
CA HIS A 40 -4.46 -7.26 -21.19
C HIS A 40 -3.19 -7.58 -20.41
N ALA A 41 -2.04 -7.67 -21.09
CA ALA A 41 -0.76 -7.94 -20.45
C ALA A 41 -0.33 -6.77 -19.55
N ASP A 42 -0.42 -5.53 -20.06
CA ASP A 42 -0.03 -4.34 -19.30
C ASP A 42 -0.96 -4.13 -18.12
N ARG A 43 -2.27 -4.21 -18.33
CA ARG A 43 -3.26 -4.11 -17.23
C ARG A 43 -2.98 -5.12 -16.13
N ARG A 44 -2.64 -6.37 -16.48
CA ARG A 44 -2.28 -7.41 -15.51
C ARG A 44 -1.02 -7.06 -14.72
N ASN A 45 -0.01 -6.47 -15.36
CA ASN A 45 1.23 -6.06 -14.69
C ASN A 45 0.94 -5.02 -13.61
N TYR A 46 0.21 -3.95 -13.95
CA TYR A 46 -0.19 -2.92 -12.98
C TYR A 46 -1.03 -3.49 -11.81
N PHE A 47 -2.01 -4.35 -12.09
CA PHE A 47 -2.81 -4.95 -11.03
C PHE A 47 -2.01 -5.94 -10.16
N THR A 48 -0.99 -6.59 -10.74
CA THR A 48 -0.07 -7.44 -9.98
C THR A 48 0.79 -6.60 -9.03
N THR A 49 1.28 -5.44 -9.48
CA THR A 49 2.00 -4.49 -8.63
C THR A 49 1.11 -3.93 -7.52
N ALA A 50 -0.13 -3.53 -7.84
CA ALA A 50 -1.09 -3.06 -6.82
C ALA A 50 -1.34 -4.13 -5.75
N ARG A 51 -1.46 -5.40 -6.15
CA ARG A 51 -1.56 -6.52 -5.21
C ARG A 51 -0.28 -6.68 -4.38
N GLY A 52 0.89 -6.56 -4.99
CA GLY A 52 2.18 -6.57 -4.28
C GLY A 52 2.24 -5.50 -3.18
N SER A 53 1.93 -4.25 -3.52
CA SER A 53 1.89 -3.15 -2.53
C SER A 53 0.81 -3.32 -1.47
N THR A 54 -0.27 -4.07 -1.74
CA THR A 54 -1.23 -4.46 -0.70
C THR A 54 -0.58 -5.36 0.36
N PHE A 55 0.22 -6.35 -0.07
CA PHE A 55 0.96 -7.21 0.85
C PHE A 55 2.10 -6.47 1.57
N GLU A 56 2.71 -5.46 0.94
CA GLU A 56 3.65 -4.57 1.63
C GLU A 56 2.96 -3.82 2.79
N CYS A 57 1.76 -3.27 2.58
CA CYS A 57 1.00 -2.65 3.65
C CYS A 57 0.70 -3.62 4.79
N VAL A 58 0.32 -4.87 4.48
CA VAL A 58 0.06 -5.90 5.50
C VAL A 58 1.33 -6.18 6.31
N ALA A 59 2.46 -6.44 5.64
CA ALA A 59 3.72 -6.70 6.32
C ALA A 59 4.17 -5.54 7.22
N ILE A 60 3.99 -4.30 6.76
CA ILE A 60 4.31 -3.11 7.56
C ILE A 60 3.37 -2.98 8.77
N LEU A 61 2.08 -3.27 8.60
CA LEU A 61 1.13 -3.28 9.72
C LEU A 61 1.45 -4.38 10.74
N ASP A 62 1.89 -5.55 10.28
CA ASP A 62 2.35 -6.63 11.17
C ASP A 62 3.55 -6.16 12.01
N LEU A 63 4.53 -5.49 11.40
CA LEU A 63 5.65 -4.90 12.14
C LEU A 63 5.18 -3.87 13.18
N LEU A 64 4.22 -3.00 12.81
CA LEU A 64 3.67 -1.97 13.69
C LEU A 64 2.83 -2.50 14.87
N ILE A 65 2.35 -3.74 14.80
CA ILE A 65 1.53 -4.37 15.84
C ILE A 65 2.36 -5.31 16.73
N LEU A 66 3.42 -5.89 16.18
CA LEU A 66 4.32 -6.81 16.89
C LEU A 66 5.39 -6.11 17.73
N GLU A 67 5.73 -4.87 17.40
CA GLU A 67 6.60 -3.97 18.19
C GLU A 67 5.82 -3.08 19.15
#